data_AF-A0A7X3ZFX2-F1
#
_entry.id   AF-A0A7X3ZFX2-F1
#
_cell.length_a   1.000
_cell.length_b   1.000
_cell.length_c   1.000
_cell.angle_alpha   90.00
_cell.angle_beta   90.00
_cell.angle_gamma   90.00
#
_symmetry.space_group_name_H-M   'P 1'
#
loop_
_entity.id
_entity.type
_entity.pdbx_description
1 polymer ?
#
loop_
_entity_poly.entity_id
_entity_poly.type
_entity_poly.pdbx_seq_one_letter_code
_entity_poly.pdbx_strand_id
1 'polypeptide(L)'
;MQYIIASCFLLVLSIVPAHSRGEFLVGGDEGNPWPSLLSEEGAGEYWLFDAEGQLVGTESVGVTPHGAAADTLIDFADNAIGPRFIDPAVNLTLIDPNAADINTLLPYTGGQIQTTDGCSARDDQIRAVKKQFDGDFTTAHFRRFTPGQGIFSGGRIVAGVTGEGWKNSVVIDFSTAVPVNRIRFFPRLGREDDILLIEELTEPKPPLEAFGEDSFAANFLAWYELRKGDNNVRFANSPCDRVSRVTKGLRWVRNQDPALTVIESNRENLDAVVELRFPTESIRYITAQAFPLRDWEVAEFEVYGEGFVEETVLVTQILDFGQPINWGKIRWDADVPEGTRIEVRTRTGNTPDPSLYFDENINGDIRPITLKEYEKLDPSGRLPTVY
;
A
#
# COMPACT_ATOMS: atom_id res chain seq x y z
N MET A 1 -89.71 -21.41 37.01
CA MET A 1 -88.58 -20.46 36.98
C MET A 1 -87.53 -21.03 36.05
N GLN A 2 -87.42 -20.45 34.85
CA GLN A 2 -86.43 -20.78 33.84
C GLN A 2 -85.17 -19.95 34.09
N TYR A 3 -84.01 -20.60 34.12
CA TYR A 3 -82.70 -19.94 34.01
C TYR A 3 -82.25 -20.02 32.55
N ILE A 4 -82.04 -18.86 31.92
CA ILE A 4 -81.36 -18.75 30.62
C ILE A 4 -79.91 -18.40 30.90
N ILE A 5 -79.02 -19.30 30.47
CA ILE A 5 -77.55 -19.17 30.54
C ILE A 5 -77.11 -18.29 29.37
N ALA A 6 -76.42 -17.19 29.65
CA ALA A 6 -75.78 -16.34 28.64
C ALA A 6 -74.49 -17.01 28.14
N SER A 7 -74.41 -17.30 26.84
CA SER A 7 -73.17 -17.75 26.18
C SER A 7 -72.28 -16.55 25.90
N CYS A 8 -71.08 -16.56 26.48
CA CYS A 8 -70.02 -15.61 26.19
C CYS A 8 -69.18 -16.14 25.02
N PHE A 9 -69.27 -15.50 23.85
CA PHE A 9 -68.40 -15.82 22.71
C PHE A 9 -67.01 -15.24 22.96
N LEU A 10 -66.00 -16.10 23.13
CA LEU A 10 -64.60 -15.71 23.10
C LEU A 10 -64.18 -15.42 21.66
N LEU A 11 -63.89 -14.16 21.36
CA LEU A 11 -63.27 -13.73 20.11
C LEU A 11 -61.77 -14.11 20.19
N VAL A 12 -61.36 -15.15 19.46
CA VAL A 12 -59.93 -15.48 19.30
C VAL A 12 -59.37 -14.55 18.23
N LEU A 13 -58.72 -13.47 18.65
CA LEU A 13 -57.90 -12.63 17.78
C LEU A 13 -56.65 -13.43 17.40
N SER A 14 -56.56 -13.80 16.13
CA SER A 14 -55.32 -14.28 15.52
C SER A 14 -54.33 -13.13 15.48
N ILE A 15 -53.39 -13.10 16.42
CA ILE A 15 -52.23 -12.20 16.40
C ILE A 15 -51.32 -12.69 15.27
N VAL A 16 -51.35 -12.01 14.13
CA VAL A 16 -50.31 -12.14 13.12
C VAL A 16 -49.06 -11.50 13.72
N PRO A 17 -47.90 -12.20 13.77
CA PRO A 17 -46.68 -11.56 14.26
C PRO A 17 -46.29 -10.45 13.28
N ALA A 18 -46.56 -9.22 13.69
CA ALA A 18 -46.10 -8.00 13.05
C ALA A 18 -44.60 -7.88 13.31
N HIS A 19 -43.78 -8.21 12.32
CA HIS A 19 -42.33 -8.13 12.45
C HIS A 19 -41.85 -6.74 12.01
N SER A 20 -41.57 -5.86 12.97
CA SER A 20 -40.77 -4.65 12.74
C SER A 20 -39.33 -5.03 12.41
N ARG A 21 -38.62 -4.22 11.61
CA ARG A 21 -37.23 -4.48 11.25
C ARG A 21 -36.37 -3.23 11.28
N GLY A 22 -35.12 -3.39 11.68
CA GLY A 22 -34.07 -2.41 11.47
C GLY A 22 -33.35 -2.69 10.16
N GLU A 23 -33.08 -1.66 9.36
CA GLU A 23 -32.24 -1.75 8.17
C GLU A 23 -31.10 -0.74 8.29
N PHE A 24 -29.87 -1.23 8.11
CA PHE A 24 -28.69 -0.37 8.00
C PHE A 24 -28.30 -0.34 6.52
N LEU A 25 -28.47 0.82 5.90
CA LEU A 25 -28.20 1.03 4.48
C LEU A 25 -26.84 1.70 4.32
N VAL A 26 -25.95 1.10 3.55
CA VAL A 26 -24.62 1.61 3.25
C VAL A 26 -24.53 1.87 1.76
N GLY A 27 -24.19 3.10 1.36
CA GLY A 27 -24.13 3.48 -0.04
C GLY A 27 -25.50 3.61 -0.71
N GLY A 28 -25.49 4.05 -1.97
CA GLY A 28 -26.69 4.42 -2.74
C GLY A 28 -27.33 5.75 -2.33
N ASP A 29 -28.25 6.25 -3.16
CA ASP A 29 -28.88 7.58 -2.99
C ASP A 29 -29.82 7.67 -1.78
N GLU A 30 -30.29 6.52 -1.28
CA GLU A 30 -31.19 6.41 -0.13
C GLU A 30 -30.47 5.89 1.14
N GLY A 31 -29.14 5.67 1.09
CA GLY A 31 -28.36 5.09 2.18
C GLY A 31 -27.46 6.07 2.91
N ASN A 32 -26.69 5.56 3.89
CA ASN A 32 -25.65 6.35 4.55
C ASN A 32 -24.55 6.70 3.52
N PRO A 33 -24.16 7.98 3.40
CA PRO A 33 -23.06 8.39 2.52
C PRO A 33 -21.78 7.67 2.88
N TRP A 34 -21.07 7.16 1.88
CA TRP A 34 -19.79 6.49 2.08
C TRP A 34 -18.71 7.08 1.16
N PRO A 35 -18.23 8.31 1.44
CA PRO A 35 -17.20 8.97 0.65
C PRO A 35 -15.77 8.49 0.98
N SER A 36 -15.60 7.77 2.08
CA SER A 36 -14.34 7.18 2.55
C SER A 36 -14.63 6.05 3.53
N LEU A 37 -13.59 5.35 4.00
CA LEU A 37 -13.68 4.56 5.23
C LEU A 37 -14.39 5.36 6.34
N LEU A 38 -15.32 4.72 7.06
CA LEU A 38 -16.02 5.33 8.20
C LEU A 38 -15.00 5.89 9.20
N SER A 39 -15.03 7.20 9.40
CA SER A 39 -14.19 7.91 10.38
C SER A 39 -14.81 7.83 11.78
N GLU A 40 -14.07 8.24 12.81
CA GLU A 40 -14.60 8.36 14.18
C GLU A 40 -15.78 9.35 14.28
N GLU A 41 -16.00 10.20 13.28
CA GLU A 41 -17.05 11.23 13.27
C GLU A 41 -18.46 10.68 12.95
N GLY A 42 -18.60 9.38 12.67
CA GLY A 42 -19.90 8.67 12.70
C GLY A 42 -20.02 7.52 11.70
N ALA A 43 -20.76 6.46 12.07
CA ALA A 43 -21.01 5.30 11.20
C ALA A 43 -22.33 5.40 10.41
N GLY A 44 -23.04 6.53 10.51
CA GLY A 44 -24.38 6.70 9.97
C GLY A 44 -25.48 6.26 10.96
N GLU A 45 -26.69 6.02 10.44
CA GLU A 45 -27.85 5.60 11.24
C GLU A 45 -28.48 4.32 10.66
N TYR A 46 -29.14 3.54 11.50
CA TYR A 46 -30.03 2.47 11.04
C TYR A 46 -31.49 2.89 11.18
N TRP A 47 -32.31 2.46 10.22
CA TRP A 47 -33.69 2.87 10.06
C TRP A 47 -34.62 1.80 10.61
N LEU A 48 -35.63 2.21 11.38
CA LEU A 48 -36.62 1.35 11.99
C LEU A 48 -37.90 1.39 11.18
N PHE A 49 -38.36 0.22 10.71
CA PHE A 49 -39.61 0.07 9.98
C PHE A 49 -40.61 -0.74 10.80
N ASP A 50 -41.88 -0.33 10.75
CA ASP A 50 -42.99 -1.13 11.27
C ASP A 50 -43.30 -2.35 10.38
N ALA A 51 -44.35 -3.10 10.74
CA ALA A 51 -44.73 -4.32 10.03
C ALA A 51 -45.35 -4.02 8.66
N GLU A 52 -45.88 -2.83 8.47
CA GLU A 52 -46.42 -2.30 7.21
C GLU A 52 -45.30 -1.76 6.30
N GLY A 53 -44.07 -1.66 6.80
CA GLY A 53 -42.89 -1.19 6.08
C GLY A 53 -42.75 0.32 6.06
N GLN A 54 -43.45 1.04 6.93
CA GLN A 54 -43.32 2.48 7.10
C GLN A 54 -42.15 2.79 8.05
N LEU A 55 -41.35 3.80 7.70
CA LEU A 55 -40.28 4.31 8.57
C LEU A 55 -40.88 4.91 9.84
N VAL A 56 -40.50 4.39 11.00
CA VAL A 56 -40.98 4.81 12.32
C VAL A 56 -39.90 5.45 13.19
N GLY A 57 -38.62 5.35 12.81
CA GLY A 57 -37.52 6.02 13.51
C GLY A 57 -36.16 5.75 12.88
N THR A 58 -35.14 6.46 13.38
CA THR A 58 -33.73 6.21 13.07
C THR A 58 -32.93 6.21 14.38
N GLU A 59 -31.82 5.48 14.39
CA GLU A 59 -30.95 5.33 15.55
C GLU A 59 -29.49 5.40 15.07
N SER A 60 -28.66 6.17 15.76
CA SER A 60 -27.27 6.37 15.34
C SER A 60 -26.42 5.11 15.56
N VAL A 61 -25.49 4.86 14.63
CA VAL A 61 -24.48 3.82 14.72
C VAL A 61 -23.15 4.48 15.04
N GLY A 62 -22.49 3.98 16.09
CA GLY A 62 -21.14 4.36 16.44
C GLY A 62 -20.11 3.53 15.69
N VAL A 63 -18.85 3.96 15.78
CA VAL A 63 -17.70 3.12 15.45
C VAL A 63 -16.89 2.87 16.72
N THR A 64 -16.19 1.74 16.79
CA THR A 64 -15.23 1.52 17.87
C THR A 64 -13.88 2.14 17.50
N PRO A 65 -13.16 2.77 18.45
CA PRO A 65 -11.78 3.23 18.22
C PRO A 65 -10.79 2.05 18.04
N HIS A 66 -11.28 0.81 18.12
CA HIS A 66 -10.51 -0.41 18.07
C HIS A 66 -11.03 -1.31 16.93
N GLY A 67 -10.48 -1.14 15.73
CA GLY A 67 -10.84 -1.92 14.56
C GLY A 67 -9.99 -1.52 13.37
N ALA A 68 -9.63 -2.47 12.50
CA ALA A 68 -8.85 -2.17 11.32
C ALA A 68 -9.74 -1.56 10.24
N ALA A 69 -9.63 -0.25 10.04
CA ALA A 69 -10.08 0.42 8.84
C ALA A 69 -8.94 0.34 7.80
N ALA A 70 -8.78 -0.84 7.17
CA ALA A 70 -7.73 -1.06 6.18
C ALA A 70 -8.31 -0.91 4.77
N ASP A 71 -7.61 -0.15 3.93
CA ASP A 71 -7.91 0.07 2.52
C ASP A 71 -6.62 -0.18 1.72
N THR A 72 -6.71 -1.06 0.72
CA THR A 72 -5.62 -1.37 -0.21
C THR A 72 -5.94 -0.87 -1.62
N LEU A 73 -6.26 0.42 -1.76
CA LEU A 73 -6.58 1.11 -3.01
C LEU A 73 -8.01 0.87 -3.49
N ILE A 74 -8.94 1.39 -2.71
CA ILE A 74 -10.36 1.45 -3.02
C ILE A 74 -10.70 2.85 -3.58
N ASP A 75 -11.66 2.85 -4.47
CA ASP A 75 -12.40 4.03 -4.90
C ASP A 75 -13.80 4.01 -4.29
N PHE A 76 -14.19 5.15 -3.72
CA PHE A 76 -15.49 5.39 -3.07
C PHE A 76 -16.37 6.35 -3.90
N ALA A 77 -16.01 6.61 -5.17
CA ALA A 77 -16.77 7.45 -6.07
C ALA A 77 -18.18 6.91 -6.35
N ASP A 78 -19.10 7.81 -6.70
CA ASP A 78 -20.46 7.49 -7.17
C ASP A 78 -21.28 6.61 -6.21
N ASN A 79 -21.07 6.75 -4.90
CA ASN A 79 -21.69 5.93 -3.86
C ASN A 79 -21.46 4.40 -4.04
N ALA A 80 -20.38 4.03 -4.73
CA ALA A 80 -19.97 2.66 -4.96
C ALA A 80 -18.61 2.37 -4.30
N ILE A 81 -18.32 1.09 -4.08
CA ILE A 81 -17.02 0.63 -3.57
C ILE A 81 -16.39 -0.20 -4.69
N GLY A 82 -15.27 0.27 -5.23
CA GLY A 82 -14.59 -0.38 -6.34
C GLY A 82 -13.08 -0.41 -6.20
N PRO A 83 -12.38 -1.22 -7.01
CA PRO A 83 -10.94 -1.11 -7.11
C PRO A 83 -10.57 0.27 -7.67
N ARG A 84 -9.47 0.85 -7.17
CA ARG A 84 -8.95 2.11 -7.73
C ARG A 84 -8.46 1.89 -9.16
N PHE A 85 -8.82 2.82 -10.04
CA PHE A 85 -8.24 2.91 -11.39
C PHE A 85 -6.91 3.67 -11.34
N ILE A 86 -5.88 3.12 -11.98
CA ILE A 86 -4.59 3.76 -12.20
C ILE A 86 -4.59 4.46 -13.56
N ASP A 87 -4.41 5.78 -13.54
CA ASP A 87 -4.27 6.58 -14.76
C ASP A 87 -2.84 6.43 -15.33
N PRO A 88 -2.68 6.14 -16.64
CA PRO A 88 -1.38 6.00 -17.30
C PRO A 88 -0.49 7.25 -17.26
N ALA A 89 -1.06 8.42 -16.97
CA ALA A 89 -0.32 9.66 -16.79
C ALA A 89 0.21 9.87 -15.35
N VAL A 90 -0.15 9.02 -14.40
CA VAL A 90 0.30 9.15 -13.01
C VAL A 90 1.61 8.39 -12.79
N ASN A 91 2.64 9.11 -12.34
CA ASN A 91 3.84 8.49 -11.81
C ASN A 91 3.56 7.95 -10.38
N LEU A 92 3.51 6.63 -10.23
CA LEU A 92 3.20 5.93 -8.98
C LEU A 92 4.30 6.06 -7.92
N THR A 93 5.51 6.46 -8.32
CA THR A 93 6.67 6.61 -7.42
C THR A 93 6.95 8.04 -7.02
N LEU A 94 6.18 9.01 -7.50
CA LEU A 94 6.33 10.41 -7.13
C LEU A 94 6.03 10.60 -5.63
N ILE A 95 6.96 11.20 -4.90
CA ILE A 95 6.83 11.48 -3.46
C ILE A 95 6.42 12.94 -3.22
N ASP A 96 5.92 13.25 -2.03
CA ASP A 96 5.84 14.65 -1.59
C ASP A 96 7.28 15.16 -1.35
N PRO A 97 7.72 16.26 -2.00
CA PRO A 97 9.06 16.82 -1.78
C PRO A 97 9.30 17.25 -0.31
N ASN A 98 8.23 17.47 0.45
CA ASN A 98 8.28 17.79 1.88
C ASN A 98 8.12 16.57 2.80
N ALA A 99 8.03 15.35 2.24
CA ALA A 99 7.92 14.13 3.02
C ALA A 99 9.10 14.00 4.00
N ALA A 100 8.80 13.48 5.19
CA ALA A 100 9.82 13.21 6.20
C ALA A 100 10.91 12.29 5.63
N ASP A 101 12.18 12.60 5.93
CA ASP A 101 13.34 11.96 5.32
C ASP A 101 13.37 10.42 5.45
N ILE A 102 12.79 9.87 6.51
CA ILE A 102 12.99 8.45 6.89
C ILE A 102 11.82 7.55 6.44
N ASN A 103 10.62 8.11 6.36
CA ASN A 103 9.41 7.41 5.96
C ASN A 103 8.92 8.02 4.64
N THR A 104 9.67 7.79 3.57
CA THR A 104 9.36 8.30 2.24
C THR A 104 8.13 7.57 1.70
N LEU A 105 6.94 8.09 2.00
CA LEU A 105 5.66 7.49 1.60
C LEU A 105 5.34 7.79 0.14
N LEU A 106 4.68 6.83 -0.51
CA LEU A 106 4.11 6.97 -1.84
C LEU A 106 2.66 7.45 -1.68
N PRO A 107 2.34 8.74 -1.94
CA PRO A 107 1.02 9.30 -1.64
C PRO A 107 -0.11 8.59 -2.38
N TYR A 108 0.17 8.11 -3.59
CA TYR A 108 -0.83 7.49 -4.44
C TYR A 108 -1.24 6.09 -3.92
N THR A 109 -0.29 5.30 -3.42
CA THR A 109 -0.53 3.91 -3.01
C THR A 109 -0.54 3.69 -1.50
N GLY A 110 -0.11 4.67 -0.70
CA GLY A 110 0.20 4.48 0.73
C GLY A 110 1.44 3.62 0.99
N GLY A 111 2.18 3.31 -0.07
CA GLY A 111 3.44 2.58 -0.05
C GLY A 111 4.61 3.40 0.51
N GLN A 112 5.82 2.88 0.33
CA GLN A 112 7.04 3.54 0.79
C GLN A 112 8.25 3.20 -0.08
N ILE A 113 9.23 4.10 -0.02
CA ILE A 113 10.58 3.91 -0.54
C ILE A 113 11.53 3.61 0.62
N GLN A 114 12.36 2.58 0.43
CA GLN A 114 13.40 2.15 1.36
C GLN A 114 14.67 1.75 0.61
N THR A 115 15.67 1.27 1.34
CA THR A 115 16.90 0.70 0.78
C THR A 115 17.21 -0.64 1.42
N THR A 116 18.01 -1.47 0.74
CA THR A 116 18.55 -2.70 1.35
C THR A 116 19.74 -2.42 2.29
N ASP A 117 20.12 -1.16 2.49
CA ASP A 117 21.13 -0.80 3.48
C ASP A 117 20.71 -1.27 4.88
N GLY A 118 21.70 -1.60 5.71
CA GLY A 118 21.43 -1.97 7.10
C GLY A 118 20.82 -0.80 7.88
N CYS A 119 20.09 -1.12 8.95
CA CYS A 119 19.41 -0.13 9.81
C CYS A 119 20.28 1.06 10.21
N SER A 120 21.56 0.84 10.52
CA SER A 120 22.49 1.90 10.95
C SER A 120 22.85 2.91 9.86
N ALA A 121 22.63 2.58 8.59
CA ALA A 121 22.99 3.42 7.45
C ALA A 121 21.77 3.93 6.67
N ARG A 122 20.58 3.34 6.88
CA ARG A 122 19.33 3.65 6.16
C ARG A 122 19.07 5.15 6.09
N ASP A 123 19.08 5.85 7.23
CA ASP A 123 18.69 7.27 7.31
C ASP A 123 19.60 8.18 6.49
N ASP A 124 20.88 7.82 6.41
CA ASP A 124 21.84 8.56 5.60
C ASP A 124 21.69 8.27 4.11
N GLN A 125 21.36 7.03 3.75
CA GLN A 125 21.21 6.63 2.36
C GLN A 125 19.89 7.11 1.74
N ILE A 126 18.79 7.06 2.51
CA ILE A 126 17.45 7.36 2.01
C ILE A 126 17.33 8.83 1.57
N ARG A 127 18.05 9.76 2.20
CA ARG A 127 18.08 11.18 1.78
C ARG A 127 18.63 11.38 0.37
N ALA A 128 19.52 10.51 -0.09
CA ALA A 128 20.01 10.54 -1.47
C ALA A 128 19.06 9.81 -2.42
N VAL A 129 18.47 8.69 -1.98
CA VAL A 129 17.53 7.88 -2.76
C VAL A 129 16.21 8.61 -3.01
N LYS A 130 15.71 9.41 -2.09
CA LYS A 130 14.44 10.14 -2.29
C LYS A 130 14.47 11.11 -3.48
N LYS A 131 15.67 11.56 -3.88
CA LYS A 131 15.87 12.53 -4.95
C LYS A 131 15.59 11.98 -6.35
N GLN A 132 15.48 10.67 -6.52
CA GLN A 132 15.05 10.09 -7.79
C GLN A 132 13.52 9.97 -7.88
N PHE A 133 12.77 10.56 -6.94
CA PHE A 133 11.33 10.41 -6.83
C PHE A 133 10.62 11.74 -6.53
N ASP A 134 11.35 12.85 -6.39
CA ASP A 134 10.81 14.11 -5.88
C ASP A 134 10.20 15.00 -6.98
N GLY A 135 10.33 14.59 -8.26
CA GLY A 135 9.83 15.35 -9.40
C GLY A 135 10.64 16.60 -9.70
N ASP A 136 11.82 16.76 -9.09
CA ASP A 136 12.77 17.83 -9.37
C ASP A 136 13.90 17.30 -10.26
N PHE A 137 13.72 17.49 -11.56
CA PHE A 137 14.68 17.10 -12.62
C PHE A 137 16.05 17.79 -12.52
N THR A 138 16.26 18.71 -11.58
CA THR A 138 17.55 19.35 -11.28
C THR A 138 18.30 18.68 -10.13
N THR A 139 17.66 17.78 -9.38
CA THR A 139 18.29 16.96 -8.35
C THR A 139 18.45 15.52 -8.80
N ALA A 140 19.22 14.73 -8.03
CA ALA A 140 19.45 13.34 -8.35
C ALA A 140 19.95 12.51 -7.16
N HIS A 141 19.67 11.21 -7.23
CA HIS A 141 20.38 10.18 -6.50
C HIS A 141 21.78 9.96 -7.11
N PHE A 142 22.73 10.82 -6.74
CA PHE A 142 24.11 10.73 -7.21
C PHE A 142 24.98 9.85 -6.30
N ARG A 143 25.78 8.97 -6.91
CA ARG A 143 26.77 8.13 -6.23
C ARG A 143 28.13 8.21 -6.89
N ARG A 144 29.15 8.43 -6.07
CA ARG A 144 30.55 8.34 -6.49
C ARG A 144 31.02 6.89 -6.53
N PHE A 145 31.92 6.62 -7.45
CA PHE A 145 32.71 5.41 -7.54
C PHE A 145 34.18 5.75 -7.36
N THR A 146 34.84 5.02 -6.46
CA THR A 146 36.27 5.15 -6.23
C THR A 146 36.96 3.94 -6.88
N PRO A 147 37.71 4.12 -7.98
CA PRO A 147 38.52 3.05 -8.54
C PRO A 147 39.58 2.64 -7.52
N GLY A 148 39.61 1.37 -7.12
CA GLY A 148 40.68 0.87 -6.28
C GLY A 148 41.93 0.60 -7.08
N GLN A 149 43.08 0.60 -6.41
CA GLN A 149 44.34 0.30 -7.07
C GLN A 149 44.54 -1.22 -7.16
N GLY A 150 44.93 -1.70 -8.34
CA GLY A 150 45.35 -3.09 -8.48
C GLY A 150 46.53 -3.39 -7.55
N ILE A 151 46.51 -4.55 -6.90
CA ILE A 151 47.65 -4.97 -6.08
C ILE A 151 48.72 -5.52 -7.04
N PHE A 152 49.82 -4.78 -7.18
CA PHE A 152 51.01 -5.24 -7.89
C PHE A 152 51.99 -5.85 -6.89
N SER A 153 52.34 -7.13 -7.08
CA SER A 153 53.40 -7.80 -6.32
C SER A 153 54.29 -8.58 -7.27
N GLY A 154 55.61 -8.35 -7.20
CA GLY A 154 56.61 -9.11 -7.95
C GLY A 154 56.47 -9.08 -9.48
N GLY A 155 55.95 -8.00 -10.07
CA GLY A 155 55.80 -7.86 -11.53
C GLY A 155 54.57 -8.58 -12.12
N ARG A 156 53.65 -9.08 -11.28
CA ARG A 156 52.35 -9.60 -11.70
C ARG A 156 51.22 -8.81 -11.04
N ILE A 157 50.13 -8.61 -11.79
CA ILE A 157 48.85 -8.15 -11.23
C ILE A 157 48.32 -9.30 -10.37
N VAL A 158 48.23 -9.08 -9.05
CA VAL A 158 47.73 -10.06 -8.08
C VAL A 158 46.20 -10.03 -7.99
N ALA A 159 45.61 -8.85 -8.23
CA ALA A 159 44.17 -8.65 -8.35
C ALA A 159 43.91 -7.52 -9.35
N GLY A 160 42.87 -7.65 -10.18
CA GLY A 160 42.44 -6.59 -11.12
C GLY A 160 42.04 -5.30 -10.39
N VAL A 161 41.82 -4.22 -11.15
CA VAL A 161 41.30 -2.95 -10.63
C VAL A 161 39.90 -3.21 -10.06
N THR A 162 39.78 -3.32 -8.74
CA THR A 162 38.49 -3.41 -8.03
C THR A 162 38.08 -2.02 -7.56
N GLY A 163 36.86 -1.56 -7.81
CA GLY A 163 36.38 -0.28 -7.27
C GLY A 163 35.32 -0.40 -6.19
N GLU A 164 35.15 0.69 -5.45
CA GLU A 164 34.19 0.84 -4.37
C GLU A 164 33.08 1.82 -4.77
N GLY A 165 31.84 1.48 -4.47
CA GLY A 165 30.66 2.30 -4.75
C GLY A 165 29.44 1.73 -4.02
N TRP A 166 28.34 2.47 -3.98
CA TRP A 166 27.10 2.01 -3.36
C TRP A 166 26.46 0.90 -4.20
N LYS A 167 26.33 -0.29 -3.62
CA LYS A 167 25.87 -1.54 -4.28
C LYS A 167 24.52 -2.03 -3.75
N ASN A 168 23.87 -1.24 -2.91
CA ASN A 168 22.57 -1.58 -2.35
C ASN A 168 21.46 -1.27 -3.35
N SER A 169 20.28 -1.82 -3.09
CA SER A 169 19.10 -1.64 -3.94
C SER A 169 18.21 -0.57 -3.32
N VAL A 170 17.64 0.26 -4.19
CA VAL A 170 16.43 1.00 -3.86
C VAL A 170 15.27 0.01 -3.83
N VAL A 171 14.41 0.13 -2.83
CA VAL A 171 13.25 -0.73 -2.62
C VAL A 171 12.01 0.14 -2.68
N ILE A 172 11.10 -0.20 -3.58
CA ILE A 172 9.80 0.44 -3.77
C ILE A 172 8.77 -0.59 -3.33
N ASP A 173 8.02 -0.33 -2.25
CA ASP A 173 6.88 -1.15 -1.82
C ASP A 173 5.61 -0.32 -1.97
N PHE A 174 4.76 -0.67 -2.93
CA PHE A 174 3.49 0.02 -3.14
C PHE A 174 2.45 -0.27 -2.05
N SER A 175 2.77 -1.05 -1.01
CA SER A 175 1.88 -1.56 0.07
C SER A 175 0.89 -2.64 -0.39
N THR A 176 0.42 -2.53 -1.64
CA THR A 176 -0.37 -3.54 -2.35
C THR A 176 0.11 -3.63 -3.80
N ALA A 177 -0.29 -4.68 -4.51
CA ALA A 177 0.01 -4.83 -5.93
C ALA A 177 -0.79 -3.83 -6.77
N VAL A 178 -0.10 -3.16 -7.69
CA VAL A 178 -0.67 -2.19 -8.64
C VAL A 178 -0.35 -2.61 -10.08
N PRO A 179 -1.23 -2.28 -11.05
CA PRO A 179 -1.07 -2.71 -12.45
C PRO A 179 0.01 -1.89 -13.17
N VAL A 180 1.27 -2.31 -13.07
CA VAL A 180 2.42 -1.61 -13.67
C VAL A 180 2.74 -2.17 -15.05
N ASN A 181 3.04 -1.29 -16.01
CA ASN A 181 3.41 -1.67 -17.38
C ASN A 181 4.62 -0.89 -17.95
N ARG A 182 5.09 0.15 -17.24
CA ARG A 182 6.18 1.00 -17.71
C ARG A 182 7.04 1.51 -16.55
N ILE A 183 8.35 1.48 -16.76
CA ILE A 183 9.36 2.07 -15.87
C ILE A 183 10.25 2.97 -16.71
N ARG A 184 10.49 4.19 -16.26
CA ARG A 184 11.41 5.13 -16.89
C ARG A 184 12.38 5.70 -15.87
N PHE A 185 13.66 5.77 -16.22
CA PHE A 185 14.62 6.48 -15.39
C PHE A 185 15.75 7.09 -16.22
N PHE A 186 16.29 8.20 -15.74
CA PHE A 186 17.31 8.97 -16.43
C PHE A 186 18.12 9.83 -15.45
N PRO A 187 19.39 10.17 -15.74
CA PRO A 187 20.18 11.14 -14.97
C PRO A 187 19.68 12.57 -15.24
N ARG A 188 20.27 13.59 -14.60
CA ARG A 188 19.87 14.97 -14.92
C ARG A 188 20.24 15.29 -16.36
N LEU A 189 19.27 15.83 -17.08
CA LEU A 189 19.41 16.25 -18.47
C LEU A 189 19.53 17.77 -18.53
N GLY A 190 20.42 18.25 -19.38
CA GLY A 190 20.57 19.67 -19.68
C GLY A 190 19.55 20.10 -20.74
N ARG A 191 18.80 21.17 -20.47
CA ARG A 191 17.71 21.63 -21.34
C ARG A 191 18.15 21.99 -22.77
N GLU A 192 19.42 22.36 -22.96
CA GLU A 192 19.98 22.69 -24.28
C GLU A 192 20.76 21.51 -24.87
N ASP A 193 21.70 20.95 -24.09
CA ASP A 193 22.59 19.89 -24.55
C ASP A 193 21.87 18.56 -24.82
N ASP A 194 20.82 18.25 -24.04
CA ASP A 194 20.06 17.00 -24.11
C ASP A 194 18.64 17.20 -24.67
N ILE A 195 18.40 18.29 -25.39
CA ILE A 195 17.05 18.66 -25.88
C ILE A 195 16.38 17.54 -26.67
N LEU A 196 17.13 16.81 -27.50
CA LEU A 196 16.60 15.69 -28.29
C LEU A 196 16.14 14.53 -27.39
N LEU A 197 16.91 14.20 -26.35
CA LEU A 197 16.51 13.17 -25.37
C LEU A 197 15.23 13.58 -24.66
N ILE A 198 15.12 14.86 -24.29
CA ILE A 198 13.92 15.41 -23.65
C ILE A 198 12.74 15.38 -24.62
N GLU A 199 12.92 15.78 -25.89
CA GLU A 199 11.93 15.72 -26.97
C GLU A 199 11.38 14.32 -27.24
N GLU A 200 12.20 13.29 -27.08
CA GLU A 200 11.83 11.89 -27.30
C GLU A 200 11.18 11.20 -26.10
N LEU A 201 11.12 11.84 -24.93
CA LEU A 201 10.43 11.29 -23.75
C LEU A 201 8.95 11.02 -24.04
N THR A 202 8.49 9.80 -23.76
CA THR A 202 7.07 9.50 -23.90
C THR A 202 6.22 10.27 -22.88
N GLU A 203 4.97 10.58 -23.23
CA GLU A 203 4.04 11.18 -22.28
C GLU A 203 3.78 10.27 -21.05
N PRO A 204 3.61 10.82 -19.83
CA PRO A 204 3.68 12.24 -19.51
C PRO A 204 5.12 12.76 -19.55
N LYS A 205 5.33 13.88 -20.22
CA LYS A 205 6.63 14.52 -20.37
C LYS A 205 6.68 15.85 -19.60
N PRO A 206 7.76 16.12 -18.83
CA PRO A 206 7.94 17.41 -18.17
C PRO A 206 8.19 18.55 -19.19
N PRO A 207 7.77 19.80 -18.88
CA PRO A 207 8.11 20.94 -19.72
C PRO A 207 9.62 21.17 -19.73
N LEU A 208 10.16 21.73 -20.81
CA LEU A 208 11.61 21.91 -20.99
C LEU A 208 12.24 22.76 -19.88
N GLU A 209 11.48 23.72 -19.36
CA GLU A 209 11.90 24.63 -18.29
C GLU A 209 12.04 23.94 -16.92
N ALA A 210 11.52 22.72 -16.78
CA ALA A 210 11.72 21.92 -15.57
C ALA A 210 13.15 21.34 -15.46
N PHE A 211 13.89 21.30 -16.57
CA PHE A 211 15.24 20.74 -16.64
C PHE A 211 16.33 21.78 -16.35
N GLY A 212 17.47 21.31 -15.83
CA GLY A 212 18.64 22.13 -15.53
C GLY A 212 19.32 22.71 -16.78
N GLU A 213 20.31 23.59 -16.58
CA GLU A 213 21.18 24.03 -17.69
C GLU A 213 22.25 22.98 -17.99
N ASP A 214 22.89 22.47 -16.94
CA ASP A 214 23.98 21.50 -17.05
C ASP A 214 23.47 20.09 -17.39
N SER A 215 24.13 19.44 -18.36
CA SER A 215 23.94 18.02 -18.66
C SER A 215 24.76 17.12 -17.74
N PHE A 216 24.11 16.08 -17.23
CA PHE A 216 24.75 14.94 -16.57
C PHE A 216 24.40 13.62 -17.27
N ALA A 217 23.99 13.67 -18.53
CA ALA A 217 23.61 12.50 -19.31
C ALA A 217 24.67 11.39 -19.28
N ALA A 218 25.96 11.75 -19.26
CA ALA A 218 27.08 10.80 -19.17
C ALA A 218 27.13 9.97 -17.87
N ASN A 219 26.44 10.40 -16.80
CA ASN A 219 26.34 9.70 -15.52
C ASN A 219 25.20 8.68 -15.47
N PHE A 220 24.61 8.30 -16.61
CA PHE A 220 23.57 7.27 -16.67
C PHE A 220 23.99 5.94 -16.00
N LEU A 221 23.02 5.11 -15.60
CA LEU A 221 23.27 3.79 -15.02
C LEU A 221 23.80 2.80 -16.08
N ALA A 222 25.12 2.60 -16.14
CA ALA A 222 25.75 1.67 -17.10
C ALA A 222 25.53 0.19 -16.80
N TRP A 223 25.31 -0.17 -15.53
CA TRP A 223 24.96 -1.53 -15.14
C TRP A 223 23.95 -1.48 -14.02
N TYR A 224 22.76 -2.03 -14.27
CA TYR A 224 21.67 -2.11 -13.31
C TYR A 224 20.90 -3.43 -13.42
N GLU A 225 20.12 -3.73 -12.37
CA GLU A 225 19.13 -4.79 -12.37
C GLU A 225 17.85 -4.30 -11.68
N LEU A 226 16.72 -4.52 -12.35
CA LEU A 226 15.39 -4.29 -11.81
C LEU A 226 14.73 -5.62 -11.51
N ARG A 227 14.07 -5.73 -10.35
CA ARG A 227 13.29 -6.91 -9.98
C ARG A 227 11.91 -6.52 -9.47
N LYS A 228 10.95 -7.43 -9.57
CA LYS A 228 9.58 -7.27 -9.10
C LYS A 228 9.11 -8.40 -8.18
N GLY A 229 8.09 -8.10 -7.40
CA GLY A 229 7.32 -9.07 -6.62
C GLY A 229 5.87 -8.61 -6.47
N ASP A 230 4.96 -9.56 -6.35
CA ASP A 230 3.53 -9.33 -6.13
C ASP A 230 3.17 -9.40 -4.63
N ASN A 231 1.88 -9.47 -4.31
CA ASN A 231 1.37 -9.63 -2.95
C ASN A 231 1.74 -10.98 -2.27
N ASN A 232 2.21 -11.98 -3.03
CA ASN A 232 2.62 -13.27 -2.48
C ASN A 232 4.02 -13.20 -1.87
N VAL A 233 4.84 -12.25 -2.30
CA VAL A 233 6.14 -11.95 -1.68
C VAL A 233 5.89 -11.15 -0.41
N ARG A 234 6.54 -11.56 0.69
CA ARG A 234 6.41 -10.86 1.98
C ARG A 234 7.77 -10.59 2.58
N PHE A 235 8.03 -9.32 2.85
CA PHE A 235 9.21 -8.86 3.57
C PHE A 235 8.79 -8.18 4.88
N ALA A 236 9.75 -7.92 5.75
CA ALA A 236 9.58 -6.93 6.81
C ALA A 236 9.32 -5.54 6.19
N ASN A 237 8.90 -4.55 6.98
CA ASN A 237 8.57 -3.22 6.46
C ASN A 237 9.81 -2.33 6.30
N SER A 238 10.88 -2.60 7.03
CA SER A 238 12.07 -1.76 7.07
C SER A 238 13.34 -2.56 7.33
N PRO A 239 14.53 -2.09 6.90
CA PRO A 239 15.81 -2.70 7.27
C PRO A 239 16.12 -2.66 8.77
N CYS A 240 15.39 -1.83 9.53
CA CYS A 240 15.49 -1.77 10.99
C CYS A 240 14.65 -2.81 11.72
N ASP A 241 13.73 -3.47 11.01
CA ASP A 241 12.91 -4.50 11.59
C ASP A 241 13.77 -5.75 11.81
N ARG A 242 13.99 -6.10 13.08
CA ARG A 242 14.80 -7.27 13.42
C ARG A 242 14.04 -8.54 13.05
N VAL A 243 14.71 -9.46 12.35
CA VAL A 243 14.19 -10.81 12.10
C VAL A 243 13.89 -11.45 13.45
N SER A 244 12.61 -11.56 13.74
CA SER A 244 12.07 -11.97 15.02
C SER A 244 10.65 -12.49 14.82
N ARG A 245 10.02 -12.98 15.88
CA ARG A 245 8.58 -13.26 15.87
C ARG A 245 7.75 -11.99 15.56
N VAL A 246 8.28 -10.79 15.82
CA VAL A 246 7.65 -9.48 15.55
C VAL A 246 7.57 -9.18 14.05
N THR A 247 8.59 -9.51 13.27
CA THR A 247 8.52 -9.48 11.81
C THR A 247 7.72 -10.65 11.23
N LYS A 248 7.03 -11.47 12.02
CA LYS A 248 6.41 -12.74 11.58
C LYS A 248 7.43 -13.74 10.99
N GLY A 249 8.69 -13.67 11.43
CA GLY A 249 9.80 -14.37 10.79
C GLY A 249 10.17 -13.85 9.40
N LEU A 250 9.50 -12.79 8.91
CA LEU A 250 9.87 -12.13 7.67
C LEU A 250 11.20 -11.42 7.84
N ARG A 251 11.98 -11.42 6.79
CA ARG A 251 13.24 -10.69 6.72
C ARG A 251 13.06 -9.46 5.85
N TRP A 252 13.92 -8.48 6.05
CA TRP A 252 14.07 -7.42 5.06
C TRP A 252 14.56 -7.99 3.72
N VAL A 253 14.18 -7.33 2.63
CA VAL A 253 14.62 -7.63 1.28
C VAL A 253 16.13 -7.46 1.16
N ARG A 254 16.77 -8.29 0.32
CA ARG A 254 18.23 -8.25 0.08
C ARG A 254 18.51 -7.79 -1.35
N ASN A 255 19.75 -7.38 -1.60
CA ASN A 255 20.23 -7.21 -2.98
C ASN A 255 20.03 -8.49 -3.77
N GLN A 256 19.52 -8.34 -5.00
CA GLN A 256 19.23 -9.45 -5.91
C GLN A 256 18.40 -10.57 -5.25
N ASP A 257 17.38 -10.18 -4.49
CA ASP A 257 16.58 -11.11 -3.70
C ASP A 257 16.00 -12.24 -4.56
N PRO A 258 16.22 -13.53 -4.21
CA PRO A 258 15.68 -14.65 -4.99
C PRO A 258 14.16 -14.80 -4.87
N ALA A 259 13.52 -14.13 -3.89
CA ALA A 259 12.06 -14.08 -3.81
C ALA A 259 11.45 -13.09 -4.83
N LEU A 260 12.28 -12.27 -5.48
CA LEU A 260 11.87 -11.32 -6.52
C LEU A 260 12.34 -11.81 -7.90
N THR A 261 11.50 -11.59 -8.92
CA THR A 261 11.78 -11.96 -10.31
C THR A 261 12.43 -10.79 -11.05
N VAL A 262 13.36 -11.08 -11.97
CA VAL A 262 14.03 -10.03 -12.77
C VAL A 262 13.04 -9.45 -13.78
N ILE A 263 12.93 -8.12 -13.80
CA ILE A 263 12.26 -7.38 -14.88
C ILE A 263 13.27 -7.19 -16.02
N GLU A 264 14.43 -6.63 -15.68
CA GLU A 264 15.50 -6.31 -16.63
C GLU A 264 16.85 -6.38 -15.90
N SER A 265 17.89 -6.86 -16.59
CA SER A 265 19.27 -6.87 -16.08
C SER A 265 20.20 -6.51 -17.22
N ASN A 266 20.66 -5.26 -17.23
CA ASN A 266 21.53 -4.73 -18.28
C ASN A 266 22.91 -4.43 -17.69
N ARG A 267 23.94 -5.08 -18.24
CA ARG A 267 25.33 -4.98 -17.76
C ARG A 267 26.19 -3.99 -18.55
N GLU A 268 25.69 -3.56 -19.70
CA GLU A 268 26.40 -2.73 -20.67
C GLU A 268 25.43 -1.70 -21.26
N ASN A 269 24.61 -1.09 -20.41
CA ASN A 269 23.70 -0.04 -20.83
C ASN A 269 24.51 1.12 -21.41
N LEU A 270 24.02 1.72 -22.50
CA LEU A 270 24.59 2.93 -23.11
C LEU A 270 23.56 4.06 -23.22
N ASP A 271 22.30 3.78 -22.84
CA ASP A 271 21.20 4.73 -22.95
C ASP A 271 21.14 5.62 -21.71
N ALA A 272 21.12 6.94 -21.95
CA ALA A 272 20.95 7.93 -20.88
C ALA A 272 19.53 7.86 -20.29
N VAL A 273 18.53 7.76 -21.16
CA VAL A 273 17.14 7.53 -20.78
C VAL A 273 16.82 6.08 -20.99
N VAL A 274 16.49 5.37 -19.92
CA VAL A 274 15.99 4.00 -19.99
C VAL A 274 14.48 4.04 -19.85
N GLU A 275 13.78 3.48 -20.83
CA GLU A 275 12.34 3.26 -20.77
C GLU A 275 12.02 1.79 -21.05
N LEU A 276 11.47 1.11 -20.05
CA LEU A 276 11.03 -0.27 -20.15
C LEU A 276 9.51 -0.30 -20.31
N ARG A 277 9.04 -1.04 -21.30
CA ARG A 277 7.62 -1.32 -21.53
C ARG A 277 7.40 -2.82 -21.56
N PHE A 278 6.40 -3.27 -20.82
CA PHE A 278 6.04 -4.67 -20.72
C PHE A 278 4.52 -4.80 -20.55
N PRO A 279 3.93 -6.00 -20.75
CA PRO A 279 2.51 -6.21 -20.47
C PRO A 279 2.16 -5.77 -19.05
N THR A 280 0.95 -5.26 -18.83
CA THR A 280 0.50 -4.86 -17.49
C THR A 280 0.56 -6.04 -16.52
N GLU A 281 1.30 -5.86 -15.43
CA GLU A 281 1.52 -6.85 -14.41
C GLU A 281 1.21 -6.29 -13.02
N SER A 282 0.65 -7.13 -12.17
CA SER A 282 0.33 -6.82 -10.78
C SER A 282 1.60 -6.82 -9.93
N ILE A 283 2.14 -5.64 -9.63
CA ILE A 283 3.43 -5.46 -8.97
C ILE A 283 3.25 -4.69 -7.66
N ARG A 284 3.75 -5.27 -6.57
CA ARG A 284 3.83 -4.61 -5.26
C ARG A 284 5.24 -4.09 -4.97
N TYR A 285 6.24 -4.92 -5.23
CA TYR A 285 7.64 -4.61 -4.95
C TYR A 285 8.38 -4.33 -6.25
N ILE A 286 9.17 -3.27 -6.29
CA ILE A 286 10.24 -3.07 -7.28
C ILE A 286 11.56 -2.86 -6.54
N THR A 287 12.61 -3.55 -6.94
CA THR A 287 13.97 -3.22 -6.49
C THR A 287 14.83 -2.78 -7.65
N ALA A 288 15.51 -1.64 -7.51
CA ALA A 288 16.46 -1.12 -8.48
C ALA A 288 17.87 -1.14 -7.88
N GLN A 289 18.77 -1.93 -8.47
CA GLN A 289 20.15 -2.05 -8.02
C GLN A 289 21.12 -1.56 -9.10
N ALA A 290 22.02 -0.67 -8.73
CA ALA A 290 23.16 -0.30 -9.55
C ALA A 290 24.38 -1.18 -9.24
N PHE A 291 25.16 -1.50 -10.26
CA PHE A 291 26.45 -2.17 -10.14
C PHE A 291 27.55 -1.20 -10.60
N PRO A 292 27.99 -0.29 -9.71
CA PRO A 292 28.80 0.85 -10.12
C PRO A 292 30.14 0.43 -10.70
N LEU A 293 30.41 0.94 -11.91
CA LEU A 293 31.72 0.90 -12.60
C LEU A 293 32.36 2.29 -12.72
N ARG A 294 31.56 3.33 -12.47
CA ARG A 294 31.89 4.76 -12.51
C ARG A 294 30.85 5.52 -11.68
N ASP A 295 31.06 6.83 -11.54
CA ASP A 295 30.05 7.73 -11.00
C ASP A 295 28.75 7.57 -11.80
N TRP A 296 27.63 7.60 -11.09
CA TRP A 296 26.31 7.49 -11.69
C TRP A 296 25.29 8.33 -10.93
N GLU A 297 24.21 8.68 -11.62
CA GLU A 297 23.04 9.30 -11.01
C GLU A 297 21.73 8.90 -11.68
N VAL A 298 20.65 9.04 -10.92
CA VAL A 298 19.27 8.97 -11.39
C VAL A 298 18.57 10.22 -10.88
N ALA A 299 18.10 11.06 -11.81
CA ALA A 299 17.30 12.25 -11.50
C ALA A 299 15.87 11.88 -11.21
N GLU A 300 15.29 11.01 -12.04
CA GLU A 300 13.93 10.52 -11.85
C GLU A 300 13.87 9.03 -12.12
N PHE A 301 13.11 8.33 -11.27
CA PHE A 301 12.72 6.94 -11.40
C PHE A 301 11.21 6.88 -11.32
N GLU A 302 10.59 6.75 -12.48
CA GLU A 302 9.16 6.88 -12.67
C GLU A 302 8.57 5.51 -12.98
N VAL A 303 7.47 5.19 -12.32
CA VAL A 303 6.72 3.95 -12.55
C VAL A 303 5.31 4.30 -12.95
N TYR A 304 4.87 3.76 -14.07
CA TYR A 304 3.54 3.98 -14.62
C TYR A 304 2.79 2.66 -14.74
N GLY A 305 1.49 2.77 -14.61
CA GLY A 305 0.56 1.66 -14.70
C GLY A 305 -0.70 2.07 -15.44
N GLU A 306 -1.57 1.11 -15.74
CA GLU A 306 -2.87 1.42 -16.33
C GLU A 306 -3.91 0.38 -15.93
N GLY A 307 -5.15 0.84 -15.71
CA GLY A 307 -6.27 -0.03 -15.40
C GLY A 307 -6.55 -0.16 -13.91
N PHE A 308 -7.46 -1.07 -13.58
CA PHE A 308 -7.88 -1.30 -12.21
C PHE A 308 -6.88 -2.15 -11.44
N VAL A 309 -6.72 -1.85 -10.14
CA VAL A 309 -6.05 -2.74 -9.20
C VAL A 309 -6.73 -4.11 -9.19
N GLU A 310 -5.94 -5.18 -9.30
CA GLU A 310 -6.45 -6.55 -9.47
C GLU A 310 -7.16 -7.10 -8.22
N GLU A 311 -6.64 -6.76 -7.03
CA GLU A 311 -7.20 -7.19 -5.76
C GLU A 311 -7.23 -6.01 -4.78
N THR A 312 -8.40 -5.80 -4.18
CA THR A 312 -8.57 -4.81 -3.12
C THR A 312 -9.29 -5.42 -1.93
N VAL A 313 -8.90 -5.02 -0.73
CA VAL A 313 -9.46 -5.48 0.54
C VAL A 313 -9.94 -4.28 1.33
N LEU A 314 -11.25 -4.25 1.58
CA LEU A 314 -11.87 -3.33 2.52
C LEU A 314 -12.08 -4.04 3.85
N VAL A 315 -11.51 -3.51 4.93
CA VAL A 315 -11.92 -3.88 6.28
C VAL A 315 -12.52 -2.64 6.92
N THR A 316 -13.78 -2.71 7.33
CA THR A 316 -14.45 -1.59 8.00
C THR A 316 -13.99 -1.49 9.45
N GLN A 317 -14.10 -0.29 10.03
CA GLN A 317 -14.18 -0.17 11.48
C GLN A 317 -15.38 -0.96 12.01
N ILE A 318 -15.34 -1.30 13.31
CA ILE A 318 -16.43 -2.05 13.92
C ILE A 318 -17.60 -1.11 14.15
N LEU A 319 -18.75 -1.49 13.61
CA LEU A 319 -20.00 -0.78 13.83
C LEU A 319 -20.54 -1.14 15.21
N ASP A 320 -20.64 -0.15 16.08
CA ASP A 320 -21.20 -0.26 17.42
C ASP A 320 -22.61 0.32 17.43
N PHE A 321 -23.61 -0.55 17.59
CA PHE A 321 -25.01 -0.15 17.63
C PHE A 321 -25.49 0.21 19.05
N GLY A 322 -24.59 0.22 20.04
CA GLY A 322 -24.89 0.56 21.44
C GLY A 322 -25.72 -0.48 22.19
N GLN A 323 -26.23 -1.50 21.50
CA GLN A 323 -27.05 -2.56 22.06
C GLN A 323 -26.85 -3.88 21.29
N PRO A 324 -27.17 -5.04 21.91
CA PRO A 324 -27.19 -6.30 21.18
C PRO A 324 -28.20 -6.27 20.04
N ILE A 325 -27.72 -6.36 18.80
CA ILE A 325 -28.54 -6.45 17.59
C ILE A 325 -28.36 -7.82 16.95
N ASN A 326 -29.47 -8.43 16.53
CA ASN A 326 -29.42 -9.64 15.71
C ASN A 326 -29.37 -9.25 14.24
N TRP A 327 -28.23 -9.48 13.60
CA TRP A 327 -28.08 -9.27 12.16
C TRP A 327 -28.93 -10.29 11.41
N GLY A 328 -29.97 -9.79 10.73
CA GLY A 328 -30.85 -10.61 9.92
C GLY A 328 -30.21 -10.95 8.57
N LYS A 329 -30.47 -10.12 7.56
CA LYS A 329 -30.00 -10.31 6.20
C LYS A 329 -29.10 -9.16 5.80
N ILE A 330 -27.97 -9.48 5.19
CA ILE A 330 -27.15 -8.50 4.49
C ILE A 330 -27.57 -8.54 3.03
N ARG A 331 -27.93 -7.38 2.49
CA ARG A 331 -28.27 -7.20 1.09
C ARG A 331 -27.23 -6.27 0.49
N TRP A 332 -26.75 -6.63 -0.68
CA TRP A 332 -25.83 -5.84 -1.47
C TRP A 332 -26.17 -6.09 -2.93
N ASP A 333 -25.85 -5.10 -3.74
CA ASP A 333 -25.88 -5.20 -5.20
C ASP A 333 -24.47 -4.89 -5.69
N ALA A 334 -24.07 -5.53 -6.78
CA ALA A 334 -22.76 -5.24 -7.38
C ALA A 334 -22.74 -5.63 -8.85
N ASP A 335 -22.04 -4.82 -9.61
CA ASP A 335 -21.54 -5.21 -10.92
C ASP A 335 -20.32 -6.11 -10.72
N VAL A 336 -20.44 -7.37 -11.13
CA VAL A 336 -19.35 -8.36 -11.11
C VAL A 336 -19.07 -8.80 -12.55
N PRO A 337 -18.24 -8.03 -13.30
CA PRO A 337 -17.84 -8.40 -14.66
C PRO A 337 -17.24 -9.80 -14.74
N GLU A 338 -17.28 -10.40 -15.93
CA GLU A 338 -16.68 -11.72 -16.18
C GLU A 338 -15.21 -11.74 -15.76
N GLY A 339 -14.82 -12.77 -15.00
CA GLY A 339 -13.45 -12.93 -14.47
C GLY A 339 -13.18 -12.23 -13.14
N THR A 340 -14.14 -11.47 -12.59
CA THR A 340 -14.01 -10.84 -11.27
C THR A 340 -14.78 -11.62 -10.20
N ARG A 341 -14.45 -11.39 -8.92
CA ARG A 341 -15.13 -12.00 -7.78
C ARG A 341 -15.16 -11.04 -6.60
N ILE A 342 -16.30 -10.99 -5.92
CA ILE A 342 -16.46 -10.31 -4.65
C ILE A 342 -16.63 -11.34 -3.54
N GLU A 343 -15.99 -11.09 -2.40
CA GLU A 343 -16.19 -11.85 -1.18
C GLU A 343 -16.53 -10.93 -0.02
N VAL A 344 -17.75 -11.09 0.50
CA VAL A 344 -18.21 -10.38 1.69
C VAL A 344 -18.14 -11.33 2.87
N ARG A 345 -17.40 -10.90 3.90
CA ARG A 345 -17.33 -11.59 5.19
C ARG A 345 -17.74 -10.64 6.28
N THR A 346 -18.54 -11.13 7.22
CA THR A 346 -18.95 -10.37 8.39
C THR A 346 -18.52 -11.05 9.66
N ARG A 347 -18.22 -10.24 10.66
CA ARG A 347 -18.01 -10.68 12.03
C ARG A 347 -18.94 -9.88 12.94
N THR A 348 -19.48 -10.56 13.95
CA THR A 348 -20.36 -9.97 14.95
C THR A 348 -19.92 -10.44 16.32
N GLY A 349 -19.94 -9.56 17.31
CA GLY A 349 -19.57 -9.88 18.67
C GLY A 349 -19.88 -8.71 19.60
N ASN A 350 -19.55 -8.90 20.87
CA ASN A 350 -19.72 -7.88 21.92
C ASN A 350 -18.37 -7.37 22.46
N THR A 351 -17.27 -7.62 21.72
CA THR A 351 -15.95 -7.11 22.07
C THR A 351 -15.69 -5.83 21.28
N PRO A 352 -15.48 -4.68 21.95
CA PRO A 352 -15.15 -3.42 21.26
C PRO A 352 -13.83 -3.50 20.49
N ASP A 353 -12.94 -4.41 20.92
CA ASP A 353 -11.69 -4.75 20.27
C ASP A 353 -11.61 -6.27 20.06
N PRO A 354 -11.70 -6.76 18.81
CA PRO A 354 -11.61 -8.18 18.48
C PRO A 354 -10.17 -8.63 18.31
N SER A 355 -9.22 -7.70 18.37
CA SER A 355 -7.81 -8.01 18.19
C SER A 355 -7.29 -8.73 19.43
N LEU A 356 -6.63 -9.86 19.21
CA LEU A 356 -5.87 -10.53 20.25
C LEU A 356 -4.44 -9.99 20.25
N TYR A 357 -4.01 -9.48 21.39
CA TYR A 357 -2.65 -8.98 21.60
C TYR A 357 -1.82 -10.00 22.34
N PHE A 358 -0.55 -10.08 21.97
CA PHE A 358 0.38 -11.00 22.59
C PHE A 358 1.71 -10.31 22.90
N ASP A 359 2.34 -10.74 23.99
CA ASP A 359 3.70 -10.38 24.39
C ASP A 359 4.54 -11.65 24.48
N GLU A 360 5.83 -11.54 24.16
CA GLU A 360 6.79 -12.62 24.31
C GLU A 360 7.67 -12.34 25.52
N ASN A 361 7.65 -13.24 26.51
CA ASN A 361 8.50 -13.09 27.69
C ASN A 361 9.98 -13.37 27.36
N ILE A 362 10.88 -13.12 28.32
CA ILE A 362 12.33 -13.33 28.17
C ILE A 362 12.74 -14.79 27.84
N ASN A 363 11.86 -15.75 28.07
CA ASN A 363 12.09 -17.18 27.80
C ASN A 363 11.55 -17.60 26.42
N GLY A 364 10.90 -16.68 25.70
CA GLY A 364 10.30 -16.95 24.40
C GLY A 364 8.88 -17.53 24.47
N ASP A 365 8.18 -17.41 25.59
CA ASP A 365 6.77 -17.83 25.68
C ASP A 365 5.84 -16.70 25.26
N ILE A 366 4.87 -17.02 24.41
CA ILE A 366 3.82 -16.09 23.96
C ILE A 366 2.68 -16.12 24.97
N ARG A 367 2.33 -14.96 25.51
CA ARG A 367 1.18 -14.79 26.41
C ARG A 367 0.23 -13.74 25.86
N PRO A 368 -1.10 -13.92 26.02
CA PRO A 368 -2.05 -12.86 25.71
C PRO A 368 -1.85 -11.68 26.66
N ILE A 369 -1.97 -10.47 26.13
CA ILE A 369 -1.89 -9.21 26.89
C ILE A 369 -3.08 -8.32 26.52
N THR A 370 -3.26 -7.22 27.26
CA THR A 370 -4.26 -6.20 26.93
C THR A 370 -3.74 -5.23 25.86
N LEU A 371 -4.64 -4.56 25.12
CA LEU A 371 -4.28 -3.45 24.22
C LEU A 371 -3.41 -2.40 24.93
N LYS A 372 -3.75 -2.03 26.16
CA LYS A 372 -2.99 -1.05 26.95
C LYS A 372 -1.55 -1.48 27.25
N GLU A 373 -1.31 -2.78 27.40
CA GLU A 373 0.04 -3.32 27.57
C GLU A 373 0.75 -3.41 26.23
N TYR A 374 0.03 -3.80 25.18
CA TYR A 374 0.52 -3.83 23.80
C TYR A 374 0.99 -2.46 23.31
N GLU A 375 0.24 -1.41 23.60
CA GLU A 375 0.58 -0.03 23.23
C GLU A 375 1.86 0.47 23.92
N LYS A 376 2.19 -0.08 25.09
CA LYS A 376 3.43 0.22 25.81
C LYS A 376 4.63 -0.56 25.29
N LEU A 377 4.41 -1.64 24.53
CA LEU A 377 5.49 -2.31 23.83
C LEU A 377 6.02 -1.38 22.75
N ASP A 378 7.34 -1.38 22.61
CA ASP A 378 8.00 -0.77 21.47
C ASP A 378 7.30 -1.25 20.18
N PRO A 379 7.00 -0.37 19.20
CA PRO A 379 6.32 -0.78 17.97
C PRO A 379 7.01 -1.95 17.25
N SER A 380 8.35 -2.09 17.40
CA SER A 380 9.14 -3.20 16.86
C SER A 380 9.17 -4.46 17.74
N GLY A 381 8.53 -4.42 18.92
CA GLY A 381 8.36 -5.53 19.88
C GLY A 381 6.94 -6.10 19.93
N ARG A 382 5.98 -5.45 19.28
CA ARG A 382 4.58 -5.85 19.22
C ARG A 382 4.38 -7.09 18.35
N LEU A 383 3.85 -8.18 18.91
CA LEU A 383 3.43 -9.33 18.10
C LEU A 383 2.23 -8.96 17.21
N PRO A 384 2.01 -9.61 16.06
CA PRO A 384 0.85 -9.33 15.23
C PRO A 384 -0.43 -9.51 16.02
N THR A 385 -1.35 -8.56 15.89
CA THR A 385 -2.72 -8.80 16.30
C THR A 385 -3.32 -9.90 15.44
N VAL A 386 -4.01 -10.82 16.08
CA VAL A 386 -4.82 -11.81 15.38
C VAL A 386 -6.26 -11.32 15.46
N TYR A 387 -6.97 -11.41 14.34
CA TYR A 387 -8.38 -11.04 14.23
C TYR A 387 -9.32 -12.20 14.51
#